data_AF-A0A935CY55-F1
#
_entry.id   AF-A0A935CY55-F1
#
_cell.length_a   1.000
_cell.length_b   1.000
_cell.length_c   1.000
_cell.angle_alpha   90.00
_cell.angle_beta   90.00
_cell.angle_gamma   90.00
#
_symmetry.space_group_name_H-M   'P 1'
#
loop_
_entity.id
_entity.type
_entity.pdbx_description
1 polymer ?
#
loop_
_entity_poly.entity_id
_entity_poly.type
_entity_poly.pdbx_seq_one_letter_code
_entity_poly.pdbx_strand_id
1 'polypeptide(L)'
;MKIVVSILVFLMLFSACSKKRAFNVDNIMESKIKFDLTQLDKDGLSGPDDGKRSISYEFCIPDNKINRDKVKKIDISIQFTKAMGRSMCGKNQILCMGNTHQPNSVKVLERLSKLTYIEKITETYFE
;
A
#
# COMPACT_ATOMS: atom_id res chain seq x y z
N MET A 1 61.80 17.48 15.42
CA MET A 1 61.08 17.51 14.12
C MET A 1 60.12 16.33 14.08
N LYS A 2 58.87 16.51 14.51
CA LYS A 2 57.74 16.97 13.68
C LYS A 2 57.32 15.95 12.59
N ILE A 3 57.40 14.64 12.80
CA ILE A 3 56.91 13.69 11.77
C ILE A 3 56.03 12.55 12.32
N VAL A 4 56.08 12.20 13.61
CA VAL A 4 55.35 11.01 14.11
C VAL A 4 53.90 11.29 14.54
N VAL A 5 53.55 12.56 14.81
CA VAL A 5 52.20 12.94 15.27
C VAL A 5 51.17 12.98 14.13
N SER A 6 51.60 12.86 12.87
CA SER A 6 50.74 13.05 11.68
C SER A 6 50.07 11.79 11.15
N ILE A 7 50.25 10.62 11.78
CA ILE A 7 49.68 9.34 11.29
C ILE A 7 48.44 8.91 12.11
N LEU A 8 48.07 9.66 13.14
CA LEU A 8 46.94 9.31 14.04
C LEU A 8 45.61 9.98 13.67
N VAL A 9 45.53 10.67 12.52
CA VAL A 9 44.34 11.47 12.12
C VAL A 9 43.69 10.96 10.81
N PHE A 10 44.22 9.91 10.18
CA PHE A 10 43.73 9.45 8.86
C PHE A 10 42.87 8.17 8.86
N LEU A 11 42.34 7.77 10.02
CA LEU A 11 41.51 6.56 10.17
C LEU A 11 40.13 6.86 10.79
N MET A 12 39.55 8.01 10.42
CA MET A 12 38.17 8.39 10.76
C MET A 12 37.30 8.63 9.51
N LEU A 13 37.45 7.81 8.47
CA LEU A 13 36.53 7.83 7.34
C LEU A 13 36.28 6.39 6.90
N PHE A 14 35.02 6.07 6.61
CA PHE A 14 34.47 4.75 6.27
C PHE A 14 34.02 3.87 7.44
N SER A 15 32.99 4.34 8.15
CA SER A 15 31.91 3.43 8.53
C SER A 15 30.55 4.13 8.44
N ALA A 16 30.24 4.65 7.24
CA ALA A 16 28.87 4.91 6.87
C ALA A 16 28.22 3.56 6.56
N CYS A 17 27.83 2.82 7.60
CA CYS A 17 26.98 1.66 7.44
C CYS A 17 25.61 2.20 6.99
N SER A 18 25.36 2.20 5.67
CA SER A 18 24.02 2.35 5.14
C SER A 18 23.17 1.27 5.78
N LYS A 19 22.38 1.63 6.80
CA LYS A 19 21.23 0.83 7.23
C LYS A 19 20.32 0.74 6.01
N LYS A 20 20.52 -0.29 5.18
CA LYS A 20 19.45 -0.76 4.30
C LYS A 20 18.28 -0.96 5.25
N ARG A 21 17.22 -0.15 5.12
CA ARG A 21 15.95 -0.46 5.78
C ARG A 21 15.63 -1.87 5.31
N ALA A 22 15.82 -2.85 6.18
CA ALA A 22 15.18 -4.12 6.04
C ALA A 22 13.70 -3.77 5.94
N PHE A 23 13.16 -3.87 4.73
CA PHE A 23 11.73 -3.86 4.52
C PHE A 23 11.21 -4.89 5.52
N ASN A 24 10.39 -4.43 6.46
CA ASN A 24 10.06 -5.17 7.67
C ASN A 24 9.24 -6.41 7.26
N VAL A 25 9.93 -7.54 7.06
CA VAL A 25 9.39 -8.82 6.60
C VAL A 25 8.41 -9.40 7.63
N ASP A 26 8.47 -8.93 8.88
CA ASP A 26 7.60 -9.36 9.97
C ASP A 26 6.11 -8.99 9.75
N ASN A 27 5.77 -8.09 8.83
CA ASN A 27 4.39 -7.72 8.49
C ASN A 27 3.71 -8.61 7.42
N ILE A 28 4.43 -9.57 6.82
CA ILE A 28 3.92 -10.33 5.67
C ILE A 28 2.81 -11.32 6.06
N MET A 29 2.76 -11.76 7.33
CA MET A 29 1.72 -12.70 7.80
C MET A 29 0.39 -12.04 8.23
N GLU A 30 0.30 -10.72 8.33
CA GLU A 30 -0.92 -9.99 8.75
C GLU A 30 -1.37 -8.89 7.77
N SER A 31 -0.80 -8.84 6.56
CA SER A 31 -1.24 -7.85 5.58
C SER A 31 -2.73 -8.05 5.24
N LYS A 32 -3.54 -7.01 5.47
CA LYS A 32 -4.93 -6.96 5.02
C LYS A 32 -5.04 -6.92 3.50
N ILE A 33 -3.99 -6.53 2.80
CA ILE A 33 -3.93 -6.48 1.34
C ILE A 33 -3.62 -7.88 0.83
N LYS A 34 -4.52 -8.45 0.03
CA LYS A 34 -4.49 -9.85 -0.41
C LYS A 34 -4.02 -10.04 -1.85
N PHE A 35 -3.21 -9.10 -2.34
CA PHE A 35 -2.53 -9.16 -3.63
C PHE A 35 -1.14 -8.52 -3.50
N ASP A 36 -0.22 -8.91 -4.38
CA ASP A 36 1.15 -8.40 -4.37
C ASP A 36 1.17 -6.93 -4.81
N LEU A 37 1.79 -6.05 -4.02
CA LEU A 37 1.96 -4.63 -4.37
C LEU A 37 3.23 -4.38 -5.17
N THR A 38 4.20 -5.29 -5.13
CA THR A 38 5.50 -5.12 -5.80
C THR A 38 5.40 -5.17 -7.32
N GLN A 39 4.29 -5.70 -7.85
CA GLN A 39 3.95 -5.66 -9.27
C GLN A 39 3.52 -4.28 -9.78
N LEU A 40 3.21 -3.32 -8.90
CA LEU A 40 2.71 -2.01 -9.28
C LEU A 40 3.87 -1.03 -9.56
N ASP A 41 3.84 -0.39 -10.71
CA ASP A 41 4.75 0.70 -11.04
C ASP A 41 4.32 2.03 -10.40
N LYS A 42 5.05 3.12 -10.72
CA LYS A 42 4.81 4.46 -10.17
C LYS A 42 3.41 5.04 -10.49
N ASP A 43 2.80 4.56 -11.57
CA ASP A 43 1.48 4.98 -12.05
C ASP A 43 0.39 4.02 -11.55
N GLY A 44 0.79 2.99 -10.78
CA GLY A 44 -0.08 1.98 -10.19
C GLY A 44 -0.57 0.95 -11.20
N LEU A 45 0.24 0.68 -12.22
CA LEU A 45 -0.02 -0.33 -13.24
C LEU A 45 0.87 -1.57 -13.04
N SER A 46 0.36 -2.73 -13.40
CA SER A 46 1.05 -4.03 -13.38
C SER A 46 1.09 -4.63 -14.78
N GLY A 47 2.12 -5.46 -15.04
CA GLY A 47 2.31 -6.14 -16.31
C GLY A 47 3.50 -5.63 -17.13
N PRO A 48 3.76 -6.24 -18.30
CA PRO A 48 4.82 -5.81 -19.22
C PRO A 48 4.51 -4.44 -19.83
N ASP A 49 5.52 -3.78 -20.41
CA ASP A 49 5.40 -2.41 -20.93
C ASP A 49 4.32 -2.24 -22.01
N ASP A 50 4.09 -3.27 -22.83
CA ASP A 50 3.07 -3.33 -23.89
C ASP A 50 1.70 -3.84 -23.40
N GLY A 51 1.58 -4.21 -22.13
CA GLY A 51 0.41 -4.87 -21.55
C GLY A 51 0.06 -4.38 -20.15
N LYS A 52 0.44 -3.14 -19.81
CA LYS A 52 0.17 -2.55 -18.49
C LYS A 52 -1.33 -2.45 -18.23
N ARG A 53 -1.75 -2.93 -17.06
CA ARG A 53 -3.12 -2.86 -16.58
C ARG A 53 -3.17 -2.39 -15.14
N SER A 54 -4.26 -1.74 -14.76
CA SER A 54 -4.52 -1.49 -13.36
C SER A 54 -5.14 -2.70 -12.67
N ILE A 55 -5.04 -2.70 -11.35
CA ILE A 55 -5.68 -3.68 -10.47
C ILE A 55 -6.92 -3.01 -9.89
N SER A 56 -8.07 -3.63 -10.09
CA SER A 56 -9.27 -3.27 -9.36
C SER A 56 -9.28 -4.01 -8.03
N TYR A 57 -9.74 -3.36 -6.97
CA TYR A 57 -9.82 -3.97 -5.65
C TYR A 57 -11.10 -3.59 -4.93
N GLU A 58 -11.45 -4.39 -3.95
CA GLU A 58 -12.62 -4.18 -3.12
C GLU A 58 -12.40 -4.52 -1.65
N PHE A 59 -13.22 -3.93 -0.79
CA PHE A 59 -13.27 -4.17 0.64
C PHE A 59 -14.59 -3.67 1.24
N CYS A 60 -14.87 -4.05 2.48
CA CYS A 60 -16.06 -3.63 3.21
C CYS A 60 -15.72 -2.59 4.29
N ILE A 61 -16.64 -1.64 4.51
CA ILE A 61 -16.61 -0.72 5.66
C ILE A 61 -18.00 -0.63 6.29
N PRO A 62 -18.14 -0.26 7.57
CA PRO A 62 -19.44 0.06 8.14
C PRO A 62 -20.09 1.23 7.39
N ASP A 63 -21.37 1.09 7.01
CA ASP A 63 -22.07 2.05 6.17
C ASP A 63 -22.54 3.28 6.96
N ASN A 64 -21.63 4.24 7.15
CA ASN A 64 -21.93 5.55 7.67
C ASN A 64 -21.11 6.64 6.98
N LYS A 65 -21.59 7.88 7.05
CA LYS A 65 -20.98 9.02 6.37
C LYS A 65 -19.52 9.25 6.78
N ILE A 66 -19.20 9.11 8.06
CA ILE A 66 -17.85 9.36 8.60
C ILE A 66 -16.83 8.41 7.95
N ASN A 67 -17.16 7.13 7.88
CA ASN A 67 -16.27 6.12 7.28
C ASN A 67 -16.14 6.30 5.77
N ARG A 68 -17.24 6.62 5.07
CA ARG A 68 -17.22 6.91 3.62
C ARG A 68 -16.34 8.11 3.30
N ASP A 69 -16.52 9.22 4.03
CA ASP A 69 -15.72 10.44 3.84
C ASP A 69 -14.23 10.17 4.10
N LYS A 70 -13.92 9.41 5.17
CA LYS A 70 -12.53 9.03 5.50
C LYS A 70 -11.89 8.18 4.41
N VAL A 71 -12.61 7.19 3.89
CA VAL A 71 -12.14 6.33 2.80
C VAL A 71 -11.95 7.14 1.52
N LYS A 72 -12.94 7.96 1.13
CA LYS A 72 -12.87 8.79 -0.08
C LYS A 72 -11.75 9.83 -0.02
N LYS A 73 -11.39 10.31 1.17
CA LYS A 73 -10.25 11.20 1.39
C LYS A 73 -8.90 10.49 1.25
N ILE A 74 -8.83 9.20 1.59
CA ILE A 74 -7.62 8.39 1.39
C ILE A 74 -7.48 8.00 -0.09
N ASP A 75 -8.61 7.65 -0.72
CA ASP A 75 -8.66 7.12 -2.07
C ASP A 75 -9.84 7.72 -2.85
N ILE A 76 -9.50 8.60 -3.80
CA ILE A 76 -10.49 9.31 -4.59
C ILE A 76 -11.16 8.39 -5.64
N SER A 77 -10.54 7.25 -5.98
CA SER A 77 -11.09 6.31 -6.95
C SER A 77 -12.31 5.53 -6.43
N ILE A 78 -12.49 5.47 -5.11
CA ILE A 78 -13.50 4.61 -4.47
C ILE A 78 -14.91 4.93 -4.95
N GLN A 79 -15.59 3.90 -5.44
CA GLN A 79 -17.02 3.87 -5.64
C GLN A 79 -17.68 3.05 -4.53
N PHE A 80 -18.86 3.50 -4.09
CA PHE A 80 -19.61 2.87 -3.01
C PHE A 80 -20.86 2.21 -3.57
N THR A 81 -21.02 0.90 -3.35
CA THR A 81 -22.16 0.14 -3.90
C THR A 81 -22.84 -0.69 -2.82
N LYS A 82 -24.18 -0.67 -2.79
CA LYS A 82 -24.97 -1.56 -1.94
C LYS A 82 -25.03 -2.96 -2.54
N ALA A 83 -23.94 -3.70 -2.42
CA ALA A 83 -23.80 -5.09 -2.83
C ALA A 83 -22.90 -5.84 -1.85
N MET A 84 -22.96 -7.17 -1.88
CA MET A 84 -22.05 -8.00 -1.08
C MET A 84 -20.61 -8.02 -1.64
N GLY A 85 -20.47 -8.01 -2.97
CA GLY A 85 -19.18 -8.20 -3.63
C GLY A 85 -18.56 -9.59 -3.35
N ARG A 86 -17.31 -9.79 -3.77
CA ARG A 86 -16.49 -10.96 -3.41
C ARG A 86 -15.96 -10.86 -1.97
N SER A 87 -15.90 -9.64 -1.43
CA SER A 87 -15.54 -9.35 -0.05
C SER A 87 -16.62 -9.75 0.95
N MET A 88 -17.84 -10.10 0.49
CA MET A 88 -18.96 -10.57 1.31
C MET A 88 -19.42 -9.56 2.36
N CYS A 89 -19.62 -8.30 1.97
CA CYS A 89 -20.06 -7.24 2.88
C CYS A 89 -21.40 -7.59 3.54
N GLY A 90 -21.45 -7.44 4.86
CA GLY A 90 -22.64 -7.73 5.67
C GLY A 90 -23.71 -6.65 5.60
N LYS A 91 -24.84 -6.88 6.31
CA LYS A 91 -26.05 -6.03 6.27
C LYS A 91 -25.83 -4.55 6.63
N ASN A 92 -24.85 -4.26 7.50
CA ASN A 92 -24.53 -2.90 7.97
C ASN A 92 -23.23 -2.36 7.36
N GLN A 93 -22.75 -3.00 6.29
CA GLN A 93 -21.54 -2.61 5.59
C GLN A 93 -21.87 -2.15 4.18
N ILE A 94 -20.93 -1.43 3.58
CA ILE A 94 -20.96 -1.10 2.17
C ILE A 94 -19.69 -1.58 1.47
N LEU A 95 -19.87 -2.05 0.24
CA LEU A 95 -18.79 -2.40 -0.66
C LEU A 95 -18.13 -1.13 -1.20
N CYS A 96 -16.81 -1.07 -1.01
CA CYS A 96 -15.94 -0.06 -1.61
C CYS A 96 -15.18 -0.72 -2.75
N MET A 97 -15.24 -0.15 -3.96
CA MET A 97 -14.49 -0.61 -5.13
C MET A 97 -13.55 0.50 -5.57
N GLY A 98 -12.27 0.21 -5.67
CA GLY A 98 -11.23 1.14 -6.11
C GLY A 98 -10.41 0.58 -7.27
N ASN A 99 -9.50 1.40 -7.78
CA ASN A 99 -8.60 1.00 -8.85
C ASN A 99 -7.21 1.61 -8.65
N THR A 100 -6.16 0.85 -8.97
CA THR A 100 -4.78 1.29 -8.75
C THR A 100 -4.27 2.29 -9.78
N HIS A 101 -5.01 2.61 -10.85
CA HIS A 101 -4.62 3.60 -11.87
C HIS A 101 -4.64 5.04 -11.30
N GLN A 102 -3.72 5.31 -10.39
CA GLN A 102 -3.52 6.60 -9.75
C GLN A 102 -2.10 6.64 -9.15
N PRO A 103 -1.46 7.82 -9.13
CA PRO A 103 -0.16 7.97 -8.51
C PRO A 103 -0.18 7.57 -7.03
N ASN A 104 0.91 6.96 -6.55
CA ASN A 104 1.05 6.53 -5.15
C ASN A 104 0.01 5.49 -4.67
N SER A 105 -0.55 4.68 -5.57
CA SER A 105 -1.53 3.63 -5.23
C SER A 105 -1.09 2.71 -4.07
N VAL A 106 0.20 2.34 -4.01
CA VAL A 106 0.77 1.57 -2.90
C VAL A 106 0.55 2.28 -1.55
N LYS A 107 0.84 3.58 -1.47
CA LYS A 107 0.62 4.36 -0.23
C LYS A 107 -0.87 4.51 0.10
N VAL A 108 -1.73 4.59 -0.91
CA VAL A 108 -3.19 4.63 -0.72
C VAL A 108 -3.65 3.33 -0.06
N LEU A 109 -3.26 2.18 -0.61
CA LEU A 109 -3.61 0.85 -0.10
C LEU A 109 -3.05 0.62 1.32
N GLU A 110 -1.82 1.04 1.60
CA GLU A 110 -1.24 1.02 2.95
C GLU A 110 -2.00 1.89 3.96
N ARG A 111 -2.55 3.03 3.53
CA ARG A 111 -3.35 3.90 4.41
C ARG A 111 -4.75 3.33 4.65
N LEU A 112 -5.34 2.69 3.63
CA LEU A 112 -6.60 1.96 3.77
C LEU A 112 -6.43 0.77 4.74
N SER A 113 -5.37 -0.03 4.61
CA SER A 113 -5.16 -1.19 5.49
C SER A 113 -5.00 -0.82 6.96
N LYS A 114 -4.50 0.39 7.26
CA LYS A 114 -4.41 0.91 8.64
C LYS A 114 -5.76 1.26 9.27
N LEU A 115 -6.86 1.30 8.52
CA LEU A 115 -8.18 1.50 9.08
C LEU A 115 -8.63 0.22 9.81
N THR A 116 -8.94 0.34 11.10
CA THR A 116 -9.25 -0.79 11.99
C THR A 116 -10.47 -1.59 11.54
N TYR A 117 -11.45 -0.92 10.92
CA TYR A 117 -12.70 -1.52 10.44
C TYR A 117 -12.61 -2.13 9.03
N ILE A 118 -11.46 -2.07 8.36
CA ILE A 118 -11.21 -2.81 7.13
C ILE A 118 -10.55 -4.12 7.53
N GLU A 119 -11.15 -5.25 7.16
CA GLU A 119 -10.63 -6.58 7.51
C GLU A 119 -9.65 -7.10 6.44
N LYS A 120 -9.97 -6.87 5.18
CA LYS A 120 -9.16 -7.28 4.02
C LYS A 120 -9.43 -6.36 2.82
N ILE A 121 -8.46 -6.28 1.92
CA ILE A 121 -8.55 -5.62 0.62
C ILE A 121 -8.14 -6.66 -0.42
N THR A 122 -9.05 -7.03 -1.31
CA THR A 122 -8.86 -8.11 -2.29
C THR A 122 -8.89 -7.56 -3.71
N GLU A 123 -8.06 -8.09 -4.59
CA GLU A 123 -8.18 -7.87 -6.03
C GLU A 123 -9.56 -8.36 -6.52
N THR A 124 -10.14 -7.65 -7.48
CA THR A 124 -11.42 -7.99 -8.11
C THR A 124 -11.31 -7.86 -9.62
N TYR A 125 -12.04 -8.71 -10.33
CA TYR A 125 -12.06 -8.78 -11.79
C TYR A 125 -13.48 -8.54 -12.29
N PHE A 126 -13.60 -7.83 -13.40
CA PHE A 126 -14.86 -7.61 -14.10
C PHE A 126 -14.85 -8.46 -15.37
N GLU A 127 -15.91 -9.24 -15.58
CA GLU A 127 -16.16 -10.09 -16.75
C GLU A 127 -16.84 -9.30 -17.88
#